data_AF-A0A8J7M1L0-F1
#
_entry.id   AF-A0A8J7M1L0-F1
#
_cell.length_a   1.000
_cell.length_b   1.000
_cell.length_c   1.000
_cell.angle_alpha   90.00
_cell.angle_beta   90.00
_cell.angle_gamma   90.00
#
_symmetry.space_group_name_H-M   'P 1'
#
loop_
_entity.id
_entity.type
_entity.pdbx_description
1 polymer ?
#
loop_
_entity_poly.entity_id
_entity_poly.type
_entity_poly.pdbx_seq_one_letter_code
_entity_poly.pdbx_strand_id
1 'polypeptide(L)'
;MTQDFEEYARYFPPGIRVRVGIPLETGRMFQEWGVVAAMDDDLLELRLSRDLLPVEARLEIGRAVELRVVHREKVRFCRGVVVTEDIDKNCSIRLIEDVVIDEPREFYRHEVFLPVEYRVPFHQDVNEIKKEWQEKHRDREFAYQQPSPDEPDDVVARREALRRELEAGPRVPPQAANMSGGGLRFIVAEVLEPGTLVALTIYLPGRKVLHIVGEVVARQQLRDGTHFSTALRFRFIDERDRDAIVAYISAEQLAHLAEMRERMSAEYQAGSFFGNRQYWIAVTVGLAIIVGAAWYLTHAILESQRRGEKHIIEQVFEDGIKKYLRQRD
;
A
#
# COMPACT_ATOMS: atom_id res chain seq x y z
N MET A 1 -6.29 -12.44 -16.82
CA MET A 1 -6.78 -12.51 -15.42
C MET A 1 -6.49 -13.91 -14.88
N THR A 2 -5.23 -14.34 -14.89
CA THR A 2 -4.85 -15.74 -14.59
C THR A 2 -3.54 -15.82 -13.80
N GLN A 3 -3.01 -14.68 -13.35
CA GLN A 3 -1.71 -14.58 -12.68
C GLN A 3 -1.80 -14.42 -11.15
N ASP A 4 -3.00 -14.22 -10.58
CA ASP A 4 -3.16 -13.97 -9.13
C ASP A 4 -3.39 -15.27 -8.32
N PHE A 5 -3.77 -16.38 -8.95
CA PHE A 5 -4.17 -17.61 -8.25
C PHE A 5 -2.99 -18.39 -7.62
N GLU A 6 -1.79 -18.32 -8.21
CA GLU A 6 -0.57 -18.89 -7.60
C GLU A 6 -0.13 -18.14 -6.34
N GLU A 7 -0.73 -16.97 -6.03
CA GLU A 7 -0.31 -16.15 -4.89
C GLU A 7 -0.83 -16.66 -3.55
N TYR A 8 -2.07 -17.17 -3.48
CA TYR A 8 -2.67 -17.58 -2.21
C TYR A 8 -1.96 -18.77 -1.55
N ALA A 9 -1.57 -19.77 -2.34
CA ALA A 9 -0.85 -20.95 -1.86
C ALA A 9 0.48 -20.58 -1.16
N ARG A 10 1.09 -19.45 -1.52
CA ARG A 10 2.29 -18.93 -0.84
C ARG A 10 1.99 -18.47 0.58
N TYR A 11 0.81 -17.91 0.83
CA TYR A 11 0.41 -17.38 2.12
C TYR A 11 -0.29 -18.41 3.00
N PHE A 12 -1.01 -19.35 2.40
CA PHE A 12 -1.80 -20.38 3.08
C PHE A 12 -1.33 -21.81 2.76
N PRO A 13 -0.07 -22.18 3.01
CA PRO A 13 0.32 -23.58 2.84
C PRO A 13 -0.34 -24.48 3.90
N PRO A 14 -0.60 -25.77 3.58
CA PRO A 14 -1.11 -26.74 4.53
C PRO A 14 -0.31 -26.79 5.84
N GLY A 15 -1.02 -26.92 6.97
CA GLY A 15 -0.45 -26.98 8.30
C GLY A 15 -0.22 -25.63 8.99
N ILE A 16 -0.38 -24.50 8.29
CA ILE A 16 -0.25 -23.17 8.89
C ILE A 16 -1.50 -22.84 9.72
N ARG A 17 -1.28 -22.16 10.85
CA ARG A 17 -2.36 -21.61 11.66
C ARG A 17 -2.85 -20.28 11.08
N VAL A 18 -4.15 -20.18 10.92
CA VAL A 18 -4.86 -18.99 10.45
C VAL A 18 -5.86 -18.57 11.52
N ARG A 19 -6.00 -17.26 11.74
CA ARG A 19 -7.06 -16.72 12.59
C ARG A 19 -8.24 -16.34 11.70
N VAL A 20 -9.42 -16.83 12.04
CA VAL A 20 -10.68 -16.58 11.34
C VAL A 20 -11.50 -15.60 12.17
N GLY A 21 -11.77 -14.44 11.61
CA GLY A 21 -12.68 -13.43 12.16
C GLY A 21 -14.09 -13.66 11.63
N ILE A 22 -15.02 -13.99 12.51
CA ILE A 22 -16.43 -14.21 12.21
C ILE A 22 -17.22 -12.98 12.70
N PRO A 23 -17.90 -12.23 11.82
CA PRO A 23 -18.70 -11.09 12.26
C PRO A 23 -19.88 -11.58 13.09
N LEU A 24 -20.19 -10.91 14.19
CA LEU A 24 -21.38 -11.13 15.03
C LEU A 24 -22.47 -10.11 14.66
N GLU A 25 -23.73 -10.41 14.97
CA GLU A 25 -24.86 -9.49 14.75
C GLU A 25 -24.69 -8.16 15.49
N THR A 26 -23.92 -8.15 16.58
CA THR A 26 -23.61 -6.94 17.35
C THR A 26 -22.60 -6.00 16.67
N GLY A 27 -22.11 -6.35 15.47
CA GLY A 27 -21.04 -5.62 14.76
C GLY A 27 -19.63 -5.86 15.31
N ARG A 28 -19.47 -6.78 16.28
CA ARG A 28 -18.16 -7.20 16.80
C ARG A 28 -17.65 -8.41 16.01
N MET A 29 -16.35 -8.67 16.05
CA MET A 29 -15.75 -9.85 15.43
C MET A 29 -15.41 -10.90 16.49
N PHE A 30 -15.94 -12.11 16.35
CA PHE A 30 -15.46 -13.28 17.08
C PHE A 30 -14.22 -13.84 16.40
N GLN A 31 -13.20 -14.20 17.18
CA GLN A 31 -11.92 -14.69 16.66
C GLN A 31 -11.78 -16.18 16.97
N GLU A 32 -11.63 -16.98 15.92
CA GLU A 32 -11.36 -18.41 15.98
C GLU A 32 -9.99 -18.74 15.38
N TRP A 33 -9.40 -19.87 15.75
CA TRP A 33 -8.21 -20.39 15.11
C TRP A 33 -8.56 -21.58 14.22
N GLY A 34 -7.93 -21.67 13.06
CA GLY A 34 -7.97 -22.84 12.20
C GLY A 34 -6.58 -23.25 11.74
N VAL A 35 -6.48 -24.46 11.23
CA VAL A 35 -5.29 -24.96 10.52
C VAL A 35 -5.68 -25.21 9.07
N VAL A 36 -4.85 -24.74 8.14
CA VAL A 36 -5.04 -25.02 6.70
C VAL A 36 -4.89 -26.52 6.48
N ALA A 37 -5.96 -27.17 6.03
CA ALA A 37 -5.94 -28.57 5.62
C ALA A 37 -5.44 -28.70 4.19
N ALA A 38 -6.01 -27.89 3.29
CA ALA A 38 -5.64 -27.81 1.89
C ALA A 38 -5.89 -26.41 1.33
N MET A 39 -5.27 -26.11 0.20
CA MET A 39 -5.46 -24.89 -0.57
C MET A 39 -5.47 -25.28 -2.05
N ASP A 40 -6.55 -24.94 -2.75
CA ASP A 40 -6.72 -25.20 -4.19
C ASP A 40 -7.21 -23.91 -4.87
N ASP A 41 -6.35 -23.27 -5.66
CA ASP A 41 -6.56 -21.95 -6.27
C ASP A 41 -7.01 -20.85 -5.30
N ASP A 42 -8.32 -20.62 -5.18
CA ASP A 42 -8.96 -19.65 -4.28
C ASP A 42 -9.71 -20.32 -3.12
N LEU A 43 -9.78 -21.65 -3.10
CA LEU A 43 -10.52 -22.43 -2.13
C LEU A 43 -9.59 -22.91 -1.01
N LEU A 44 -9.82 -22.35 0.18
CA LEU A 44 -9.08 -22.68 1.39
C LEU A 44 -9.91 -23.65 2.25
N GLU A 45 -9.37 -24.84 2.50
CA GLU A 45 -9.94 -25.77 3.47
C GLU A 45 -9.32 -25.56 4.85
N LEU A 46 -10.15 -25.22 5.83
CA LEU A 46 -9.72 -24.97 7.19
C LEU A 46 -10.34 -25.97 8.16
N ARG A 47 -9.51 -26.53 9.03
CA ARG A 47 -9.97 -27.25 10.21
C ARG A 47 -9.96 -26.32 11.42
N LEU A 48 -11.14 -26.00 11.95
CA LEU A 48 -11.27 -25.11 13.11
C LEU A 48 -10.76 -25.78 14.39
N SER A 49 -10.29 -24.98 15.34
CA SER A 49 -9.71 -25.46 16.60
C SER A 49 -10.77 -25.85 17.63
N ARG A 50 -11.96 -25.26 17.55
CA ARG A 50 -13.09 -25.57 18.44
C ARG A 50 -14.09 -26.48 17.74
N ASP A 51 -14.65 -27.39 18.53
CA ASP A 51 -15.70 -28.30 18.10
C ASP A 51 -17.07 -27.62 18.01
N LEU A 52 -17.29 -26.57 18.81
CA LEU A 52 -18.52 -25.80 18.85
C LEU A 52 -18.19 -24.31 18.89
N LEU A 53 -18.70 -23.57 17.90
CA LEU A 53 -18.67 -22.11 17.90
C LEU A 53 -19.81 -21.58 18.79
N PRO A 54 -19.64 -20.39 19.41
CA PRO A 54 -20.75 -19.71 20.08
C PRO A 54 -21.94 -19.55 19.14
N VAL A 55 -23.16 -19.59 19.69
CA VAL A 55 -24.43 -19.49 18.91
C VAL A 55 -24.48 -18.26 18.00
N GLU A 56 -23.80 -17.19 18.41
CA GLU A 56 -23.72 -15.90 17.72
C GLU A 56 -22.69 -15.90 16.57
N ALA A 57 -21.72 -16.82 16.56
CA ALA A 57 -20.61 -16.90 15.62
C ALA A 57 -20.83 -18.00 14.57
N ARG A 58 -21.92 -17.89 13.80
CA ARG A 58 -22.30 -18.91 12.81
C ARG A 58 -21.52 -18.77 11.50
N LEU A 59 -20.97 -19.87 11.00
CA LEU A 59 -20.33 -19.98 9.68
C LEU A 59 -21.33 -20.56 8.68
N GLU A 60 -22.24 -19.72 8.21
CA GLU A 60 -23.23 -20.09 7.20
C GLU A 60 -22.65 -19.86 5.79
N ILE A 61 -23.07 -20.68 4.83
CA ILE A 61 -22.68 -20.53 3.42
C ILE A 61 -23.05 -19.11 2.94
N GLY A 62 -22.10 -18.45 2.27
CA GLY A 62 -22.25 -17.07 1.79
C GLY A 62 -21.82 -16.01 2.80
N ARG A 63 -21.49 -16.38 4.05
CA ARG A 63 -21.01 -15.41 5.04
C ARG A 63 -19.57 -15.02 4.75
N ALA A 64 -19.31 -13.71 4.76
CA ALA A 64 -17.95 -13.16 4.69
C ALA A 64 -17.21 -13.34 6.02
N VAL A 65 -15.94 -13.73 5.93
CA VAL A 65 -15.03 -13.91 7.06
C VAL A 65 -13.70 -13.23 6.79
N GLU A 66 -13.02 -12.85 7.85
CA GLU A 66 -11.66 -12.30 7.78
C GLU A 66 -10.64 -13.38 8.11
N LEU A 67 -9.59 -13.50 7.30
CA LEU A 67 -8.49 -14.41 7.53
C LEU A 67 -7.22 -13.63 7.84
N ARG A 68 -6.59 -13.97 8.96
CA ARG A 68 -5.28 -13.43 9.34
C ARG A 68 -4.26 -14.55 9.45
N VAL A 69 -3.18 -14.44 8.69
CA VAL A 69 -2.09 -15.43 8.68
C VAL A 69 -0.76 -14.75 8.94
N VAL A 70 0.14 -15.39 9.67
CA VAL A 70 1.51 -14.91 9.83
C VAL A 70 2.37 -15.52 8.74
N HIS A 71 2.88 -14.70 7.83
CA HIS A 71 3.78 -15.12 6.77
C HIS A 71 5.04 -14.25 6.77
N ARG A 72 6.22 -14.88 6.89
CA ARG A 72 7.53 -14.18 6.99
C ARG A 72 7.51 -13.04 8.03
N GLU A 73 7.06 -13.37 9.24
CA GLU A 73 6.97 -12.45 10.40
C GLU A 73 5.98 -11.27 10.25
N LYS A 74 5.23 -11.19 9.15
CA LYS A 74 4.18 -10.19 8.96
C LYS A 74 2.81 -10.83 9.06
N VAL A 75 1.88 -10.17 9.74
CA VAL A 75 0.48 -10.54 9.68
C VAL A 75 -0.07 -10.09 8.33
N ARG A 76 -0.70 -11.01 7.63
CA ARG A 76 -1.38 -10.79 6.37
C ARG A 76 -2.88 -10.95 6.58
N PHE A 77 -3.65 -10.17 5.83
CA PHE A 77 -5.10 -10.13 5.85
C PHE A 77 -5.62 -10.53 4.48
N CYS A 78 -6.71 -11.30 4.47
CA CYS A 78 -7.47 -11.64 3.28
C CYS A 78 -8.93 -11.83 3.69
N ARG A 79 -9.87 -11.50 2.82
CA ARG A 79 -11.28 -11.84 3.01
C ARG A 79 -11.66 -13.06 2.21
N GLY A 80 -12.54 -13.86 2.81
CA GLY A 80 -13.13 -15.00 2.16
C GLY A 80 -14.62 -15.12 2.44
N VAL A 81 -15.27 -15.99 1.69
CA VAL A 81 -16.67 -16.34 1.83
C VAL A 81 -16.78 -17.83 2.11
N VAL A 82 -17.57 -18.20 3.11
CA VAL A 82 -17.84 -19.61 3.44
C VAL A 82 -18.60 -20.27 2.28
N VAL A 83 -18.08 -21.37 1.75
CA VAL A 83 -18.65 -22.11 0.61
C VAL A 83 -19.32 -23.41 1.05
N THR A 84 -18.80 -24.05 2.08
CA THR A 84 -19.37 -25.27 2.65
C THR A 84 -19.55 -25.14 4.15
N GLU A 85 -20.66 -25.66 4.62
CA GLU A 85 -20.95 -25.88 6.03
C GLU A 85 -20.77 -27.39 6.25
N ASP A 86 -19.53 -27.82 6.48
CA ASP A 86 -19.32 -29.21 6.87
C ASP A 86 -19.50 -29.34 8.38
N ILE A 87 -20.22 -30.39 8.78
CA ILE A 87 -20.57 -30.66 10.19
C ILE A 87 -19.33 -31.11 10.98
N ASP A 88 -18.27 -31.54 10.27
CA ASP A 88 -17.09 -32.21 10.82
C ASP A 88 -15.85 -31.30 10.91
N LYS A 89 -16.02 -30.06 11.40
CA LYS A 89 -14.92 -29.12 11.75
C LYS A 89 -14.14 -28.56 10.57
N ASN A 90 -14.48 -28.99 9.35
CA ASN A 90 -13.89 -28.53 8.12
C ASN A 90 -14.78 -27.45 7.52
N CYS A 91 -14.20 -26.33 7.17
CA CYS A 91 -14.89 -25.24 6.50
C CYS A 91 -14.12 -24.91 5.24
N SER A 92 -14.79 -24.93 4.10
CA SER A 92 -14.20 -24.43 2.86
C SER A 92 -14.56 -22.96 2.71
N ILE A 93 -13.54 -22.12 2.54
CA ILE A 93 -13.66 -20.67 2.40
C ILE A 93 -13.04 -20.29 1.06
N ARG A 94 -13.80 -19.64 0.19
CA ARG A 94 -13.28 -19.06 -1.05
C ARG A 94 -12.72 -17.68 -0.77
N LEU A 95 -11.45 -17.47 -1.08
CA LEU A 95 -10.77 -16.18 -0.99
C LEU A 95 -11.23 -15.28 -2.12
N ILE A 96 -11.59 -14.03 -1.79
CA ILE A 96 -12.22 -13.09 -2.74
C ILE A 96 -11.43 -11.80 -2.94
N GLU A 97 -10.39 -11.57 -2.14
CA GLU A 97 -9.58 -10.35 -2.14
C GLU A 97 -8.08 -10.68 -2.01
N ASP A 98 -7.23 -9.82 -2.57
CA ASP A 98 -5.77 -9.96 -2.48
C ASP A 98 -5.26 -10.04 -1.03
N VAL A 99 -4.14 -10.74 -0.85
CA VAL A 99 -3.51 -10.89 0.47
C VAL A 99 -2.67 -9.66 0.83
N VAL A 100 -3.28 -8.73 1.54
CA VAL A 100 -2.64 -7.50 2.01
C VAL A 100 -1.93 -7.69 3.36
N ILE A 101 -1.07 -6.75 3.75
CA ILE A 101 -0.46 -6.75 5.07
C ILE A 101 -1.46 -6.18 6.08
N ASP A 102 -1.74 -6.94 7.14
CA ASP A 102 -2.64 -6.52 8.22
C ASP A 102 -1.88 -5.59 9.17
N GLU A 103 -2.14 -4.30 9.07
CA GLU A 103 -1.66 -3.32 10.04
C GLU A 103 -2.84 -2.86 10.91
N PRO A 104 -3.11 -3.49 12.08
CA PRO A 104 -4.14 -3.02 12.99
C PRO A 104 -3.65 -1.72 13.63
N ARG A 105 -3.90 -0.59 12.97
CA ARG A 105 -3.48 0.73 13.41
C ARG A 105 -4.65 1.68 13.30
N GLU A 106 -5.01 2.27 14.44
CA GLU A 106 -6.01 3.34 14.53
C GLU A 106 -5.57 4.61 13.76
N PHE A 107 -4.26 4.76 13.54
CA PHE A 107 -3.69 5.89 12.81
C PHE A 107 -2.71 5.40 11.74
N TYR A 108 -2.85 5.96 10.54
CA TYR A 108 -1.90 5.76 9.46
C TYR A 108 -0.51 6.30 9.86
N ARG A 109 0.55 5.62 9.43
CA ARG A 109 1.95 5.96 9.71
C ARG A 109 2.68 6.36 8.44
N HIS A 110 3.50 7.40 8.51
CA HIS A 110 4.35 7.81 7.39
C HIS A 110 5.78 8.04 7.88
N GLU A 111 6.74 7.72 7.02
CA GLU A 111 8.13 8.08 7.24
C GLU A 111 8.29 9.55 6.90
N VAL A 112 8.74 10.33 7.88
CA VAL A 112 8.90 11.77 7.79
C VAL A 112 10.32 12.13 8.20
N PHE A 113 10.83 13.24 7.67
CA PHE A 113 12.15 13.73 7.98
C PHE A 113 12.03 15.07 8.71
N LEU A 114 11.99 15.03 10.03
CA LEU A 114 11.67 16.19 10.87
C LEU A 114 12.62 16.35 12.05
N PRO A 115 12.87 17.59 12.50
CA PRO A 115 13.57 17.81 13.75
C PRO A 115 12.71 17.34 14.92
N VAL A 116 13.26 16.43 15.71
CA VAL A 116 12.64 15.91 16.93
C VAL A 116 13.65 16.01 18.05
N GLU A 117 13.38 16.90 19.01
CA GLU A 117 14.12 16.96 20.25
C GLU A 117 13.44 16.05 21.26
N TYR A 118 14.24 15.32 22.03
CA TYR A 118 13.73 14.49 23.10
C TYR A 118 14.56 14.67 24.36
N ARG A 119 13.92 14.50 25.51
CA ARG A 119 14.55 14.51 26.82
C ARG A 119 13.81 13.56 27.73
N VAL A 120 14.54 12.75 28.48
CA VAL A 120 14.01 11.98 29.60
C VAL A 120 13.88 12.92 30.80
N PRO A 121 12.67 13.18 31.33
CA PRO A 121 12.50 13.96 32.55
C PRO A 121 13.17 13.28 33.75
N PHE A 122 13.72 14.07 34.67
CA PHE A 122 14.47 13.56 35.83
C PHE A 122 13.59 12.79 36.80
N HIS A 123 12.36 13.24 37.00
CA HIS A 123 11.31 12.49 37.66
C HIS A 123 10.52 11.71 36.61
N GLN A 124 9.96 10.57 37.01
CA GLN A 124 9.08 9.74 36.17
C GLN A 124 7.66 9.68 36.76
N ASP A 125 7.32 10.66 37.61
CA ASP A 125 5.98 10.80 38.15
C ASP A 125 5.04 11.35 37.06
N VAL A 126 3.99 10.60 36.78
CA VAL A 126 3.04 10.90 35.70
C VAL A 126 2.35 12.25 35.91
N ASN A 127 2.06 12.62 37.16
CA ASN A 127 1.34 13.85 37.47
C ASN A 127 2.24 15.07 37.37
N GLU A 128 3.49 14.97 37.86
CA GLU A 128 4.48 16.04 37.72
C GLU A 128 4.80 16.31 36.25
N ILE A 129 5.06 15.27 35.46
CA ILE A 129 5.29 15.39 34.01
C ILE A 129 4.08 15.99 33.30
N LYS A 130 2.86 15.57 33.67
CA LYS A 130 1.63 16.14 33.12
C LYS A 130 1.52 17.63 33.43
N LYS A 131 1.88 18.05 34.63
CA LYS A 131 1.85 19.47 35.05
C LYS A 131 2.87 20.29 34.25
N GLU A 132 4.10 19.80 34.09
CA GLU A 132 5.12 20.45 33.26
C GLU A 132 4.68 20.57 31.80
N TRP A 133 4.07 19.51 31.26
CA TRP A 133 3.49 19.52 29.92
C TRP A 133 2.38 20.57 29.79
N GLN A 134 1.46 20.65 30.75
CA GLN A 134 0.40 21.66 30.78
C GLN A 134 0.95 23.09 30.90
N GLU A 135 2.02 23.31 31.65
CA GLU A 135 2.70 24.60 31.75
C GLU A 135 3.27 25.02 30.40
N LYS A 136 4.01 24.16 29.72
CA LYS A 136 4.52 24.43 28.36
C LYS A 136 3.40 24.74 27.36
N HIS A 137 2.28 24.01 27.45
CA HIS A 137 1.13 24.28 26.60
C HIS A 137 0.53 25.66 26.85
N ARG A 138 0.35 26.04 28.12
CA ARG A 138 -0.17 27.38 28.48
C ARG A 138 0.77 28.49 28.02
N ASP A 139 2.08 28.32 28.21
CA ASP A 139 3.06 29.31 27.75
C ASP A 139 3.02 29.47 26.23
N ARG A 140 2.86 28.36 25.49
CA ARG A 140 2.70 28.37 24.04
C ARG A 140 1.41 29.08 23.61
N GLU A 141 0.28 28.76 24.24
CA GLU A 141 -0.99 29.44 23.94
C GLU A 141 -0.91 30.93 24.24
N PHE A 142 -0.32 31.30 25.37
CA PHE A 142 -0.09 32.68 25.75
C PHE A 142 0.78 33.42 24.72
N ALA A 143 1.84 32.78 24.21
CA ALA A 143 2.73 33.34 23.18
C ALA A 143 2.02 33.68 21.86
N TYR A 144 0.97 32.93 21.49
CA TYR A 144 0.22 33.14 20.25
C TYR A 144 -1.03 34.01 20.40
N GLN A 145 -1.41 34.40 21.62
CA GLN A 145 -2.51 35.34 21.84
C GLN A 145 -2.14 36.76 21.38
N GLN A 146 -3.12 37.49 20.85
CA GLN A 146 -2.91 38.90 20.52
C GLN A 146 -2.92 39.74 21.80
N PRO A 147 -1.99 40.71 21.94
CA PRO A 147 -1.99 41.60 23.10
C PRO A 147 -3.28 42.42 23.14
N SER A 148 -3.81 42.61 24.35
CA SER A 148 -4.90 43.56 24.59
C SER A 148 -4.34 44.98 24.61
N PRO A 149 -5.08 46.01 24.14
CA PRO A 149 -4.63 47.41 24.20
C PRO A 149 -4.28 47.90 25.61
N ASP A 150 -4.92 47.34 26.64
CA ASP A 150 -4.75 47.74 28.04
C ASP A 150 -3.80 46.81 28.83
N GLU A 151 -3.06 45.96 28.13
CA GLU A 151 -2.18 44.98 28.77
C GLU A 151 -0.87 45.62 29.28
N PRO A 152 -0.40 45.28 30.50
CA PRO A 152 0.86 45.80 31.02
C PRO A 152 2.08 45.45 30.15
N ASP A 153 3.02 46.38 30.01
CA ASP A 153 4.22 46.24 29.17
C ASP A 153 5.08 45.01 29.53
N ASP A 154 5.15 44.64 30.81
CA ASP A 154 5.91 43.48 31.29
C ASP A 154 5.29 42.15 30.80
N VAL A 155 3.96 42.09 30.73
CA VAL A 155 3.23 40.92 30.21
C VAL A 155 3.42 40.81 28.71
N VAL A 156 3.38 41.94 27.99
CA VAL A 156 3.67 41.99 26.55
C VAL A 156 5.12 41.54 26.27
N ALA A 157 6.09 42.05 27.02
CA ALA A 157 7.50 41.67 26.89
C ALA A 157 7.71 40.17 27.16
N ARG A 158 7.06 39.61 28.18
CA ARG A 158 7.09 38.16 28.45
C ARG A 158 6.51 37.35 27.29
N ARG A 159 5.38 37.78 26.72
CA ARG A 159 4.77 37.12 25.55
C ARG A 159 5.71 37.10 24.36
N GLU A 160 6.30 38.26 24.04
CA GLU A 160 7.24 38.38 22.93
C GLU A 160 8.48 37.50 23.13
N ALA A 161 9.00 37.41 24.36
CA ALA A 161 10.14 36.56 24.67
C ALA A 161 9.83 35.08 24.39
N LEU A 162 8.67 34.59 24.86
CA LEU A 162 8.22 33.21 24.60
C LEU A 162 7.99 32.96 23.12
N ARG A 163 7.39 33.93 22.41
CA ARG A 163 7.18 33.83 20.96
C ARG A 163 8.50 33.73 20.20
N ARG A 164 9.49 34.56 20.55
CA ARG A 164 10.83 34.49 19.95
C ARG A 164 11.50 33.15 20.21
N GLU A 165 11.34 32.58 21.39
CA GLU A 165 11.89 31.25 21.70
C GLU A 165 11.25 30.16 20.83
N LEU A 166 9.92 30.17 20.66
CA LEU A 166 9.21 29.21 19.80
C LEU A 166 9.55 29.40 18.32
N GLU A 167 9.76 30.64 17.88
CA GLU A 167 10.12 30.99 16.50
C GLU A 167 11.61 30.79 16.19
N ALA A 168 12.48 30.59 17.20
CA ALA A 168 13.91 30.35 17.03
C ALA A 168 14.21 29.09 16.20
N GLY A 169 13.22 28.19 16.06
CA GLY A 169 13.32 27.00 15.23
C GLY A 169 14.03 25.84 15.93
N PRO A 170 14.24 24.73 15.20
CA PRO A 170 14.83 23.52 15.76
C PRO A 170 16.31 23.71 16.09
N ARG A 171 16.77 23.16 17.22
CA ARG A 171 18.20 23.13 17.58
C ARG A 171 18.90 21.85 17.13
N VAL A 172 18.14 20.89 16.62
CA VAL A 172 18.61 19.59 16.14
C VAL A 172 18.38 19.44 14.64
N PRO A 173 19.25 18.70 13.94
CA PRO A 173 19.00 18.38 12.54
C PRO A 173 17.73 17.53 12.39
N PRO A 174 17.04 17.61 11.24
CA PRO A 174 15.97 16.68 10.94
C PRO A 174 16.47 15.23 10.93
N GLN A 175 15.64 14.31 11.41
CA GLN A 175 15.93 12.89 11.40
C GLN A 175 14.75 12.09 10.86
N ALA A 176 15.05 10.89 10.36
CA ALA A 176 14.02 9.97 9.90
C ALA A 176 13.21 9.48 11.12
N ALA A 177 11.92 9.73 11.09
CA ALA A 177 10.99 9.27 12.09
C ALA A 177 9.75 8.69 11.42
N ASN A 178 9.20 7.61 11.98
CA ASN A 178 7.94 7.05 11.56
C ASN A 178 6.86 7.56 12.52
N MET A 179 5.96 8.41 12.05
CA MET A 179 5.00 9.12 12.88
C MET A 179 3.56 8.79 12.51
N SER A 180 2.67 8.78 13.51
CA SER A 180 1.21 8.81 13.34
C SER A 180 0.57 9.74 14.37
N GLY A 181 -0.75 9.92 14.30
CA GLY A 181 -1.50 10.64 15.33
C GLY A 181 -1.45 9.99 16.72
N GLY A 182 -1.00 8.73 16.84
CA GLY A 182 -0.95 7.98 18.11
C GLY A 182 0.45 7.77 18.68
N GLY A 183 1.50 8.04 17.92
CA GLY A 183 2.86 7.76 18.36
C GLY A 183 3.95 8.10 17.36
N LEU A 184 5.19 7.86 17.78
CA LEU A 184 6.39 8.19 17.03
C LEU A 184 7.42 7.08 17.23
N ARG A 185 8.11 6.70 16.15
CA ARG A 185 9.29 5.85 16.22
C ARG A 185 10.47 6.57 15.58
N PHE A 186 11.59 6.63 16.28
CA PHE A 186 12.84 7.21 15.78
C PHE A 186 14.04 6.46 16.33
N ILE A 187 15.22 6.79 15.81
CA ILE A 187 16.48 6.15 16.19
C ILE A 187 17.17 7.02 17.23
N VAL A 188 17.63 6.41 18.32
CA VAL A 188 18.38 7.07 19.40
C VAL A 188 19.64 6.30 19.72
N ALA A 189 20.66 7.00 20.24
CA ALA A 189 21.91 6.38 20.67
C ALA A 189 21.83 5.87 22.13
N GLU A 190 20.94 6.43 22.95
CA GLU A 190 20.76 5.99 24.33
C GLU A 190 19.68 4.90 24.47
N VAL A 191 19.84 4.09 25.51
CA VAL A 191 18.90 3.01 25.82
C VAL A 191 17.71 3.58 26.58
N LEU A 192 16.53 3.53 25.97
CA LEU A 192 15.27 3.92 26.61
C LEU A 192 14.44 2.67 26.92
N GLU A 193 14.12 2.46 28.19
CA GLU A 193 13.38 1.28 28.64
C GLU A 193 11.87 1.43 28.41
N PRO A 194 11.14 0.35 28.06
CA PRO A 194 9.68 0.38 28.00
C PRO A 194 9.04 0.89 29.29
N GLY A 195 8.02 1.75 29.16
CA GLY A 195 7.37 2.45 30.27
C GLY A 195 7.98 3.81 30.61
N THR A 196 9.19 4.13 30.11
CA THR A 196 9.82 5.44 30.34
C THR A 196 9.03 6.55 29.65
N LEU A 197 8.78 7.63 30.37
CA LEU A 197 8.18 8.85 29.83
C LEU A 197 9.27 9.75 29.25
N VAL A 198 9.02 10.24 28.04
CA VAL A 198 9.93 11.05 27.24
C VAL A 198 9.22 12.32 26.80
N ALA A 199 9.77 13.47 27.14
CA ALA A 199 9.31 14.74 26.63
C ALA A 199 9.86 14.94 25.22
N LEU A 200 8.96 15.25 24.28
CA LEU A 200 9.25 15.44 22.86
C LEU A 200 8.92 16.88 22.46
N THR A 201 9.81 17.49 21.67
CA THR A 201 9.52 18.71 20.92
C THR A 201 9.65 18.40 19.43
N ILE A 202 8.53 18.43 18.71
CA ILE A 202 8.47 18.14 17.27
C ILE A 202 8.27 19.44 16.51
N TYR A 203 9.11 19.68 15.50
CA TYR A 203 9.03 20.86 14.66
C TYR A 203 8.41 20.51 13.31
N LEU A 204 7.14 20.86 13.11
CA LEU A 204 6.48 20.66 11.83
C LEU A 204 6.82 21.79 10.84
N PRO A 205 6.88 21.51 9.52
CA PRO A 205 7.02 22.54 8.50
C PRO A 205 5.87 23.56 8.60
N GLY A 206 6.17 24.83 8.39
CA GLY A 206 5.19 25.91 8.59
C GLY A 206 5.13 26.46 10.03
N ARG A 207 6.19 26.24 10.83
CA ARG A 207 6.45 26.87 12.14
C ARG A 207 5.51 26.46 13.28
N LYS A 208 5.02 25.22 13.29
CA LYS A 208 4.31 24.67 14.44
C LYS A 208 5.26 23.84 15.30
N VAL A 209 5.51 24.30 16.52
CA VAL A 209 6.25 23.55 17.55
C VAL A 209 5.24 22.80 18.42
N LEU A 210 5.39 21.49 18.49
CA LEU A 210 4.53 20.62 19.28
C LEU A 210 5.28 20.12 20.51
N HIS A 211 4.66 20.21 21.67
CA HIS A 211 5.18 19.66 22.92
C HIS A 211 4.35 18.45 23.33
N ILE A 212 4.96 17.27 23.32
CA ILE A 212 4.26 16.00 23.52
C ILE A 212 5.01 15.21 24.58
N VAL A 213 4.28 14.40 25.36
CA VAL A 213 4.89 13.37 26.20
C VAL A 213 4.58 12.00 25.62
N GLY A 214 5.63 11.26 25.27
CA GLY A 214 5.55 9.88 24.82
C GLY A 214 5.91 8.90 25.93
N GLU A 215 5.31 7.72 25.91
CA GLU A 215 5.68 6.55 26.72
C GLU A 215 6.37 5.54 25.81
N VAL A 216 7.55 5.05 26.19
CA VAL A 216 8.28 4.04 25.41
C VAL A 216 7.49 2.73 25.44
N VAL A 217 7.05 2.24 24.28
CA VAL A 217 6.28 0.99 24.17
C VAL A 217 7.11 -0.17 23.64
N ALA A 218 8.15 0.11 22.87
CA ALA A 218 9.05 -0.91 22.36
C ALA A 218 10.43 -0.33 22.05
N ARG A 219 11.44 -1.19 22.17
CA ARG A 219 12.81 -0.92 21.73
C ARG A 219 13.30 -2.06 20.85
N GLN A 220 14.14 -1.74 19.89
CA GLN A 220 14.85 -2.72 19.07
C GLN A 220 16.26 -2.20 18.80
N GLN A 221 17.28 -2.97 19.20
CA GLN A 221 18.66 -2.65 18.87
C GLN A 221 18.87 -2.84 17.36
N LEU A 222 19.54 -1.87 16.73
CA LEU A 222 19.90 -1.95 15.33
C LEU A 222 21.16 -2.81 15.14
N ARG A 223 21.43 -3.20 13.89
CA ARG A 223 22.55 -4.09 13.55
C ARG A 223 23.93 -3.49 13.86
N ASP A 224 24.01 -2.17 14.01
CA ASP A 224 25.23 -1.46 14.38
C ASP A 224 25.61 -1.65 15.86
N GLY A 225 24.68 -2.13 16.69
CA GLY A 225 24.89 -2.35 18.12
C GLY A 225 24.92 -1.06 18.96
N THR A 226 24.97 0.11 18.34
CA THR A 226 25.12 1.42 19.01
C THR A 226 23.84 2.24 18.99
N HIS A 227 22.89 1.93 18.11
CA HIS A 227 21.64 2.66 18.01
C HIS A 227 20.42 1.76 18.29
N PHE A 228 19.35 2.41 18.73
CA PHE A 228 18.10 1.76 19.10
C PHE A 228 16.95 2.41 18.33
N SER A 229 16.15 1.58 17.66
CA SER A 229 14.83 1.98 17.18
C SER A 229 13.88 1.98 18.36
N THR A 230 13.44 3.18 18.76
CA THR A 230 12.57 3.38 19.92
C THR A 230 11.19 3.79 19.45
N ALA A 231 10.16 3.06 19.88
CA ALA A 231 8.77 3.35 19.60
C ALA A 231 8.09 3.94 20.84
N LEU A 232 7.41 5.06 20.64
CA LEU A 232 6.69 5.81 21.66
C LEU A 232 5.21 5.88 21.32
N ARG A 233 4.35 5.72 22.33
CA ARG A 233 2.93 6.05 22.26
C ARG A 233 2.72 7.42 22.91
N PHE A 234 1.93 8.28 22.29
CA PHE A 234 1.62 9.58 22.89
C PHE A 234 0.75 9.41 24.13
N ARG A 235 1.27 9.84 25.27
CA ARG A 235 0.60 9.81 26.57
C ARG A 235 -0.12 11.12 26.85
N PHE A 236 0.55 12.25 26.58
CA PHE A 236 -0.03 13.59 26.68
C PHE A 236 0.21 14.36 25.38
N ILE A 237 -0.89 14.73 24.75
CA ILE A 237 -0.96 15.51 23.51
C ILE A 237 -2.32 16.19 23.49
N ASP A 238 -2.37 17.45 23.07
CA ASP A 238 -3.64 18.15 22.85
C ASP A 238 -4.25 17.75 21.51
N GLU A 239 -5.58 17.78 21.40
CA GLU A 239 -6.26 17.30 20.20
C GLU A 239 -5.93 18.17 18.98
N ARG A 240 -5.70 19.48 19.17
CA ARG A 240 -5.25 20.37 18.09
C ARG A 240 -3.85 20.00 17.58
N ASP A 241 -2.97 19.55 18.46
CA ASP A 241 -1.62 19.10 18.09
C ASP A 241 -1.68 17.74 17.39
N ARG A 242 -2.57 16.85 17.85
CA ARG A 242 -2.85 15.58 17.18
C ARG A 242 -3.37 15.80 15.76
N ASP A 243 -4.34 16.69 15.59
CA ASP A 243 -4.90 17.06 14.30
C ASP A 243 -3.82 17.67 13.38
N ALA A 244 -2.92 18.50 13.93
CA ALA A 244 -1.81 19.05 13.17
C ALA A 244 -0.85 17.97 12.65
N ILE A 245 -0.55 16.95 13.47
CA ILE A 245 0.24 15.78 13.05
C ILE A 245 -0.48 15.00 11.96
N VAL A 246 -1.76 14.70 12.15
CA VAL A 246 -2.56 13.93 11.18
C VAL A 246 -2.67 14.67 9.84
N ALA A 247 -2.93 15.98 9.88
CA ALA A 247 -2.99 16.84 8.70
C ALA A 247 -1.65 16.89 7.97
N TYR A 248 -0.54 17.03 8.71
CA TYR A 248 0.80 17.01 8.15
C TYR A 248 1.11 15.69 7.44
N ILE A 249 0.86 14.56 8.11
CA ILE A 249 1.09 13.23 7.54
C ILE A 249 0.26 13.00 6.28
N SER A 250 -1.00 13.44 6.29
CA SER A 250 -1.89 13.33 5.13
C SER A 250 -1.40 14.17 3.96
N ALA A 251 -0.90 15.37 4.22
CA ALA A 251 -0.35 16.26 3.20
C ALA A 251 0.92 15.69 2.54
N GLU A 252 1.86 15.15 3.34
CA GLU A 252 3.07 14.50 2.83
C GLU A 252 2.74 13.30 1.94
N GLN A 253 1.74 12.49 2.31
CA GLN A 253 1.32 11.36 1.47
C GLN A 253 0.73 11.80 0.14
N LEU A 254 -0.13 12.82 0.16
CA LEU A 254 -0.70 13.36 -1.07
C LEU A 254 0.40 13.92 -1.98
N ALA A 255 1.40 14.59 -1.40
CA ALA A 255 2.56 15.08 -2.15
C ALA A 255 3.35 13.92 -2.77
N HIS A 256 3.63 12.87 -1.99
CA HIS A 256 4.35 11.69 -2.49
C HIS A 256 3.57 10.94 -3.59
N LEU A 257 2.24 10.78 -3.44
CA LEU A 257 1.38 10.19 -4.48
C LEU A 257 1.34 11.04 -5.75
N ALA A 258 1.29 12.37 -5.61
CA ALA A 258 1.33 13.28 -6.75
C ALA A 258 2.65 13.15 -7.51
N GLU A 259 3.78 13.09 -6.80
CA GLU A 259 5.11 12.89 -7.39
C GLU A 259 5.22 11.53 -8.09
N MET A 260 4.74 10.44 -7.46
CA MET A 260 4.73 9.11 -8.08
C MET A 260 3.88 9.10 -9.36
N ARG A 261 2.71 9.76 -9.36
CA ARG A 261 1.85 9.86 -10.54
C ARG A 261 2.55 10.63 -11.67
N GLU A 262 3.24 11.71 -11.34
CA GLU A 262 4.00 12.49 -12.32
C GLU A 262 5.14 11.67 -12.93
N ARG A 263 5.92 10.96 -12.10
CA ARG A 263 6.99 10.05 -12.57
C ARG A 263 6.44 8.94 -13.48
N MET A 264 5.35 8.28 -13.09
CA MET A 264 4.71 7.26 -13.93
C MET A 264 4.21 7.84 -15.26
N SER A 265 3.67 9.06 -15.26
CA SER A 265 3.22 9.73 -16.49
C SER A 265 4.40 10.07 -17.42
N ALA A 266 5.53 10.49 -16.86
CA ALA A 266 6.75 10.77 -17.61
C ALA A 266 7.37 9.49 -18.21
N GLU A 267 7.40 8.40 -17.45
CA GLU A 267 7.86 7.08 -17.95
C GLU A 267 6.93 6.52 -19.02
N TYR A 268 5.62 6.67 -18.88
CA TYR A 268 4.65 6.24 -19.90
C TYR A 268 4.81 7.05 -21.19
N GLN A 269 5.04 8.37 -21.09
CA GLN A 269 5.35 9.21 -22.24
C GLN A 269 6.67 8.79 -22.90
N ALA A 270 7.75 8.57 -22.13
CA ALA A 270 9.04 8.12 -22.66
C ALA A 270 8.94 6.73 -23.35
N GLY A 271 8.22 5.78 -22.76
CA GLY A 271 7.99 4.45 -23.33
C GLY A 271 7.17 4.49 -24.63
N SER A 272 6.23 5.43 -24.75
CA SER A 272 5.42 5.62 -25.97
C SER A 272 6.22 6.14 -27.17
N PHE A 273 7.33 6.87 -26.94
CA PHE A 273 8.20 7.35 -28.02
C PHE A 273 9.12 6.26 -28.58
N PHE A 274 9.56 5.29 -27.76
CA PHE A 274 10.43 4.20 -28.22
C PHE A 274 9.66 3.00 -28.80
N GLY A 275 8.45 2.70 -28.31
CA GLY A 275 7.61 1.60 -28.83
C GLY A 275 7.08 1.82 -30.25
N ASN A 276 6.91 3.08 -30.67
CA ASN A 276 6.34 3.39 -32.00
C ASN A 276 7.35 3.26 -33.15
N ARG A 277 8.66 3.45 -32.92
CA ARG A 277 9.63 3.43 -34.03
C ARG A 277 9.76 2.05 -34.66
N GLN A 278 9.77 0.98 -33.87
CA GLN A 278 9.83 -0.39 -34.39
C GLN A 278 8.52 -0.82 -35.06
N TYR A 279 7.37 -0.39 -34.52
CA TYR A 279 6.07 -0.64 -35.13
C TYR A 279 5.94 0.06 -36.50
N TRP A 280 6.31 1.33 -36.61
CA TRP A 280 6.29 2.05 -37.89
C TRP A 280 7.29 1.49 -38.91
N ILE A 281 8.46 1.00 -38.47
CA ILE A 281 9.40 0.29 -39.35
C ILE A 281 8.78 -1.04 -39.84
N ALA A 282 8.14 -1.82 -38.97
CA ALA A 282 7.49 -3.06 -39.36
C ALA A 282 6.33 -2.83 -40.33
N VAL A 283 5.51 -1.80 -40.10
CA VAL A 283 4.40 -1.42 -40.98
C VAL A 283 4.89 -0.97 -42.35
N THR A 284 5.94 -0.14 -42.39
CA THR A 284 6.50 0.35 -43.67
C THR A 284 7.15 -0.78 -44.48
N VAL A 285 7.87 -1.70 -43.82
CA VAL A 285 8.42 -2.90 -44.48
C VAL A 285 7.30 -3.82 -44.98
N GLY A 286 6.26 -4.06 -44.17
CA GLY A 286 5.12 -4.87 -44.57
C GLY A 286 4.40 -4.30 -45.81
N LEU A 287 4.19 -2.98 -45.85
CA LEU A 287 3.56 -2.31 -46.98
C LEU A 287 4.41 -2.42 -48.26
N ALA A 288 5.73 -2.27 -48.15
CA ALA A 288 6.65 -2.40 -49.28
C ALA A 288 6.62 -3.82 -49.88
N ILE A 289 6.53 -4.86 -49.04
CA ILE A 289 6.41 -6.25 -49.48
C ILE A 289 5.09 -6.47 -50.25
N ILE A 290 3.97 -5.95 -49.73
CA ILE A 290 2.65 -6.07 -50.38
C ILE A 290 2.67 -5.37 -51.74
N VAL A 291 3.21 -4.16 -51.83
CA VAL A 291 3.32 -3.41 -53.09
C VAL A 291 4.22 -4.15 -54.08
N GLY A 292 5.35 -4.70 -53.63
CA GLY A 292 6.24 -5.50 -54.47
C GLY A 292 5.58 -6.77 -55.01
N ALA A 293 4.81 -7.48 -54.18
CA ALA A 293 4.06 -8.66 -54.58
C ALA A 293 2.95 -8.34 -55.59
N ALA A 294 2.20 -7.25 -55.35
CA ALA A 294 1.18 -6.79 -56.28
C ALA A 294 1.77 -6.39 -57.63
N TRP A 295 2.89 -5.66 -57.62
CA TRP A 295 3.62 -5.30 -58.84
C TRP A 295 4.09 -6.54 -59.60
N TYR A 296 4.70 -7.51 -58.90
CA TYR A 296 5.12 -8.79 -59.50
C TYR A 296 3.96 -9.55 -60.14
N LEU A 297 2.82 -9.68 -59.44
CA LEU A 297 1.63 -10.35 -59.96
C LEU A 297 1.06 -9.64 -61.19
N THR A 298 0.95 -8.32 -61.17
CA THR A 298 0.49 -7.56 -62.34
C THR A 298 1.42 -7.73 -63.54
N HIS A 299 2.74 -7.76 -63.31
CA HIS A 299 3.72 -7.99 -64.37
C HIS A 299 3.62 -9.42 -64.92
N ALA A 300 3.46 -10.43 -64.05
CA ALA A 300 3.29 -11.82 -64.46
C ALA A 300 2.02 -12.03 -65.31
N ILE A 301 0.91 -11.40 -64.93
CA ILE A 301 -0.36 -11.44 -65.69
C ILE A 301 -0.22 -10.73 -67.04
N LEU A 302 0.43 -9.56 -67.07
CA LEU A 302 0.69 -8.84 -68.32
C LEU A 302 1.60 -9.64 -69.26
N GLU A 303 2.60 -10.33 -68.69
CA GLU A 303 3.51 -11.16 -69.47
C GLU A 303 2.83 -12.45 -69.95
N SER A 304 1.96 -13.09 -69.16
CA SER A 304 1.17 -14.23 -69.61
C SER A 304 0.18 -13.84 -70.72
N GLN A 305 -0.39 -12.63 -70.64
CA GLN A 305 -1.21 -12.08 -71.72
C GLN A 305 -0.40 -11.79 -72.99
N ARG A 306 0.83 -11.26 -72.86
CA ARG A 306 1.72 -11.02 -74.01
C ARG A 306 2.25 -12.31 -74.63
N ARG A 307 2.50 -13.35 -73.83
CA ARG A 307 2.95 -14.67 -74.30
C ARG A 307 1.82 -15.48 -74.96
N GLY A 308 0.56 -15.03 -74.89
CA GLY A 308 -0.53 -15.65 -75.64
C GLY A 308 -0.81 -17.10 -75.25
N GLU A 309 -0.64 -17.46 -73.97
CA GLU A 309 -1.02 -18.79 -73.48
C GLU A 309 -2.55 -18.90 -73.31
N LYS A 310 -3.26 -18.91 -74.44
CA LYS A 310 -4.67 -19.34 -74.53
C LYS A 310 -4.83 -20.82 -74.88
N HIS A 311 -3.74 -21.59 -75.01
CA HIS A 311 -3.82 -22.84 -75.78
C HIS A 311 -4.08 -24.15 -75.01
N ILE A 312 -4.00 -24.21 -73.68
CA ILE A 312 -4.09 -25.53 -72.99
C ILE A 312 -5.54 -26.01 -72.84
N ILE A 313 -6.48 -25.14 -72.45
CA ILE A 313 -7.90 -25.54 -72.30
C ILE A 313 -8.56 -25.72 -73.67
N GLU A 314 -8.21 -24.89 -74.66
CA GLU A 314 -8.73 -25.00 -76.03
C GLU A 314 -8.22 -26.26 -76.75
N GLN A 315 -6.94 -26.63 -76.56
CA GLN A 315 -6.40 -27.89 -77.11
C GLN A 315 -7.05 -29.13 -76.47
N VAL A 316 -7.25 -29.14 -75.15
CA VAL A 316 -7.91 -30.27 -74.46
C VAL A 316 -9.36 -30.42 -74.92
N PHE A 317 -10.05 -29.30 -75.20
CA PHE A 317 -11.43 -29.31 -75.67
C PHE A 317 -11.54 -29.76 -77.14
N GLU A 318 -10.65 -29.29 -78.02
CA GLU A 318 -10.62 -29.74 -79.42
C GLU A 318 -10.24 -31.22 -79.57
N ASP A 319 -9.27 -31.70 -78.79
CA ASP A 319 -8.89 -33.12 -78.78
C ASP A 319 -10.02 -33.99 -78.23
N GLY A 320 -10.76 -33.50 -77.23
CA GLY A 320 -11.96 -34.16 -76.70
C GLY A 320 -13.07 -34.29 -77.75
N ILE A 321 -13.35 -33.23 -78.50
CA ILE A 321 -14.37 -33.23 -79.56
C ILE A 321 -13.97 -34.14 -80.73
N LYS A 322 -12.71 -34.10 -81.17
CA LYS A 322 -12.21 -35.00 -82.22
C LYS A 322 -12.30 -36.47 -81.82
N LYS A 323 -12.04 -36.81 -80.56
CA LYS A 323 -12.18 -38.17 -80.05
C LYS A 323 -13.64 -38.65 -80.04
N TYR A 324 -14.56 -37.76 -79.65
CA TYR A 324 -15.99 -38.07 -79.60
C TYR A 324 -16.59 -38.29 -80.99
N LEU A 325 -16.20 -37.48 -81.99
CA LEU A 325 -16.69 -37.62 -83.36
C LEU A 325 -16.20 -38.90 -84.05
N ARG A 326 -14.98 -39.39 -83.74
CA ARG A 326 -14.46 -40.66 -84.30
C ARG A 326 -15.09 -41.92 -83.72
N GLN A 327 -15.80 -41.83 -82.60
CA GLN A 327 -16.47 -43.00 -81.99
C GLN A 327 -17.92 -43.19 -82.47
N ARG A 328 -18.41 -42.32 -83.38
CA ARG A 328 -19.81 -42.31 -83.81
C ARG A 328 -20.03 -42.53 -85.32
N ASP A 329 -18.96 -42.85 -86.06
CA ASP A 329 -18.97 -43.41 -87.42
C ASP A 329 -18.38 -44.83 -87.39
#